data_AF-A0A015I2Q4-F1
#
_entry.id   AF-A0A015I2Q4-F1
#
_cell.length_a   1.000
_cell.length_b   1.000
_cell.length_c   1.000
_cell.angle_alpha   90.00
_cell.angle_beta   90.00
_cell.angle_gamma   90.00
#
_symmetry.space_group_name_H-M   'P 1'
#
loop_
_entity.id
_entity.type
_entity.pdbx_description
1 polymer ?
#
loop_
_entity_poly.entity_id
_entity_poly.type
_entity_poly.pdbx_seq_one_letter_code
_entity_poly.pdbx_strand_id
1 'polypeptide(L)'
;MNALDSDTFPVTEGVIYDIIHIRHKHQHEEHLKKSRNEKYQDEQTRQKNLNSRRNAKLISRARTMENLQAARDPLIQKFKESELAQIKKKSVFHLPEVSETDKEDSGGKRKIVVKELAWRLSTLQLFLRNYIDRLFAETSKVPKKWTRVYSSDFYEKETSAPFCAPKWTIRNYQGSLKDIVGRACKNRLSNVFPDKLVEDQEN
;
A
#
# COMPACT_ATOMS: atom_id res chain seq x y z
N MET A 1 10.02 -35.82 -17.30
CA MET A 1 9.24 -34.80 -16.58
C MET A 1 8.04 -35.47 -15.93
N ASN A 2 8.23 -36.22 -14.84
CA ASN A 2 7.11 -36.83 -14.10
C ASN A 2 7.20 -36.32 -12.66
N ALA A 3 6.75 -35.08 -12.44
CA ALA A 3 6.82 -34.41 -11.15
C ALA A 3 5.49 -34.44 -10.39
N LEU A 4 4.45 -35.06 -10.95
CA LEU A 4 3.11 -35.17 -10.36
C LEU A 4 2.65 -36.62 -10.43
N ASP A 5 2.17 -37.12 -9.30
CA ASP A 5 1.52 -38.42 -9.20
C ASP A 5 0.13 -38.36 -9.85
N SER A 6 -0.02 -39.05 -10.97
CA SER A 6 -1.24 -39.09 -11.79
C SER A 6 -2.44 -39.70 -11.04
N ASP A 7 -2.18 -40.52 -10.02
CA ASP A 7 -3.22 -41.16 -9.21
C ASP A 7 -3.76 -40.22 -8.13
N THR A 8 -2.91 -39.33 -7.60
CA THR A 8 -3.31 -38.32 -6.59
C THR A 8 -3.97 -37.08 -7.23
N PHE A 9 -3.58 -36.69 -8.45
CA PHE A 9 -4.14 -35.53 -9.17
C PHE A 9 -4.58 -35.89 -10.59
N PRO A 10 -5.70 -36.62 -10.76
CA PRO A 10 -6.18 -36.99 -12.08
C PRO A 10 -6.58 -35.73 -12.86
N VAL A 11 -5.95 -35.52 -14.02
CA VAL A 11 -6.35 -34.49 -14.98
C VAL A 11 -7.60 -34.99 -15.70
N THR A 12 -8.75 -34.74 -15.09
CA THR A 12 -10.05 -35.12 -15.67
C THR A 12 -10.42 -34.18 -16.82
N GLU A 13 -11.33 -34.62 -17.68
CA GLU A 13 -11.90 -33.80 -18.76
C GLU A 13 -12.49 -32.49 -18.24
N GLY A 14 -13.08 -32.49 -17.05
CA GLY A 14 -13.58 -31.28 -16.38
C GLY A 14 -12.47 -30.27 -16.06
N VAL A 15 -11.32 -30.73 -15.56
CA VAL A 15 -10.15 -29.86 -15.30
C VAL A 15 -9.62 -29.27 -16.61
N ILE A 16 -9.56 -30.07 -17.68
CA ILE A 16 -9.15 -29.60 -19.01
C ILE A 16 -10.13 -28.55 -19.54
N TYR A 17 -11.44 -28.81 -19.43
CA TYR A 17 -12.49 -27.87 -19.83
C TYR A 17 -12.38 -26.55 -19.07
N ASP A 18 -12.19 -26.59 -17.75
CA ASP A 18 -12.03 -25.39 -16.92
C ASP A 18 -10.81 -24.56 -17.33
N ILE A 19 -9.67 -25.21 -17.60
CA ILE A 19 -8.46 -24.54 -18.09
C ILE A 19 -8.73 -23.86 -19.43
N ILE A 20 -9.35 -24.57 -20.38
CA ILE A 20 -9.68 -24.03 -21.71
C ILE A 20 -10.68 -22.87 -21.58
N HIS A 21 -11.70 -23.03 -20.76
CA HIS A 21 -12.75 -22.03 -20.53
C HIS A 21 -12.18 -20.75 -19.91
N ILE A 22 -11.37 -20.85 -18.86
CA ILE A 22 -10.70 -19.71 -18.23
C ILE A 22 -9.79 -18.99 -19.24
N ARG A 23 -9.03 -19.75 -20.03
CA ARG A 23 -8.15 -19.18 -21.07
C ARG A 23 -8.95 -18.44 -22.15
N HIS A 24 -10.01 -19.05 -22.67
CA HIS A 24 -10.87 -18.43 -23.69
C HIS A 24 -11.54 -17.16 -23.16
N LYS A 25 -12.08 -17.22 -21.94
CA LYS A 25 -12.68 -16.05 -21.28
C LYS A 25 -11.67 -14.91 -21.17
N HIS A 26 -10.45 -15.20 -20.70
CA HIS A 26 -9.39 -14.20 -20.61
C HIS A 26 -9.04 -13.58 -21.96
N GLN A 27 -8.84 -14.41 -22.99
CA GLN A 27 -8.53 -13.94 -24.34
C GLN A 27 -9.65 -13.07 -24.93
N HIS A 28 -10.91 -13.49 -24.75
CA HIS A 28 -12.07 -12.75 -25.20
C HIS A 28 -12.18 -11.38 -24.49
N GLU A 29 -11.98 -11.34 -23.17
CA GLU A 29 -11.94 -10.08 -22.42
C GLU A 29 -10.83 -9.14 -22.89
N GLU A 30 -9.63 -9.65 -23.20
CA GLU A 30 -8.54 -8.83 -23.74
C GLU A 30 -8.84 -8.34 -25.16
N HIS A 31 -9.45 -9.17 -26.00
CA HIS A 31 -9.92 -8.75 -27.34
C HIS A 31 -10.98 -7.64 -27.24
N LEU A 32 -11.97 -7.79 -26.37
CA LEU A 32 -13.00 -6.78 -26.11
C LEU A 32 -12.40 -5.48 -25.53
N LYS A 33 -11.34 -5.55 -24.74
CA LYS A 33 -10.64 -4.34 -24.25
C LYS A 33 -9.99 -3.59 -25.40
N LYS A 34 -9.33 -4.30 -26.32
CA LYS A 34 -8.64 -3.71 -27.49
C LYS A 34 -9.60 -3.11 -28.51
N SER A 35 -10.83 -3.62 -28.61
CA SER A 35 -11.85 -3.07 -29.52
C SER A 35 -12.59 -1.85 -28.97
N ARG A 36 -12.42 -1.50 -27.69
CA ARG A 36 -13.00 -0.29 -27.09
C ARG A 36 -12.18 0.96 -27.44
N ASN A 37 -12.77 2.13 -27.23
CA ASN A 37 -12.09 3.41 -27.47
C ASN A 37 -10.81 3.58 -26.63
N GLU A 38 -9.88 4.40 -27.15
CA GLU A 38 -8.57 4.65 -26.54
C GLU A 38 -8.68 5.19 -25.10
N LYS A 39 -9.64 6.08 -24.86
CA LYS A 39 -9.91 6.64 -23.52
C LYS A 39 -10.21 5.55 -22.50
N TYR A 40 -11.03 4.57 -22.85
CA TYR A 40 -11.36 3.45 -21.99
C TYR A 40 -10.14 2.56 -21.73
N GLN A 41 -9.32 2.30 -22.76
CA GLN A 41 -8.10 1.51 -22.63
C GLN A 41 -7.07 2.18 -21.71
N ASP A 42 -6.86 3.49 -21.87
CA ASP A 42 -6.00 4.29 -21.01
C ASP A 42 -6.49 4.26 -19.56
N GLU A 43 -7.79 4.48 -19.32
CA GLU A 43 -8.37 4.42 -17.97
C GLU A 43 -8.17 3.03 -17.31
N GLN A 44 -8.39 1.95 -18.04
CA GLN A 44 -8.16 0.59 -17.53
C GLN A 44 -6.69 0.33 -17.23
N THR A 45 -5.78 0.79 -18.09
CA THR A 45 -4.33 0.64 -17.90
C THR A 45 -3.88 1.43 -16.67
N ARG A 46 -4.36 2.67 -16.50
CA ARG A 46 -4.15 3.46 -15.30
C ARG A 46 -4.65 2.71 -14.08
N GLN A 47 -5.88 2.19 -14.08
CA GLN A 47 -6.43 1.44 -12.95
C GLN A 47 -5.61 0.20 -12.59
N LYS A 48 -5.12 -0.56 -13.59
CA LYS A 48 -4.21 -1.70 -13.38
C LYS A 48 -2.91 -1.26 -12.71
N ASN A 49 -2.30 -0.18 -13.20
CA ASN A 49 -1.06 0.37 -12.64
C ASN A 49 -1.25 0.85 -11.20
N LEU A 50 -2.39 1.48 -10.89
CA LEU A 50 -2.77 1.89 -9.54
C LEU A 50 -2.86 0.71 -8.58
N ASN A 51 -3.60 -0.32 -8.97
CA ASN A 51 -3.77 -1.53 -8.16
C ASN A 51 -2.43 -2.23 -7.94
N SER A 52 -1.59 -2.32 -8.97
CA SER A 52 -0.26 -2.92 -8.90
C SER A 52 0.65 -2.19 -7.91
N ARG A 53 0.75 -0.85 -8.00
CA ARG A 53 1.56 -0.03 -7.07
C ARG A 53 1.08 -0.16 -5.63
N ARG A 54 -0.24 -0.11 -5.42
CA ARG A 54 -0.85 -0.28 -4.10
C ARG A 54 -0.55 -1.66 -3.52
N ASN A 55 -0.62 -2.70 -4.34
CA ASN A 55 -0.32 -4.07 -3.93
C ASN A 55 1.17 -4.26 -3.59
N ALA A 56 2.09 -3.73 -4.41
CA ALA A 56 3.53 -3.74 -4.12
C ALA A 56 3.83 -3.05 -2.77
N LYS A 57 3.15 -1.93 -2.50
CA LYS A 57 3.26 -1.21 -1.23
C LYS A 57 2.70 -2.01 -0.05
N LEU A 58 1.60 -2.73 -0.24
CA LEU A 58 1.09 -3.67 0.77
C LEU A 58 2.13 -4.74 1.08
N ILE A 59 2.68 -5.41 0.06
CA ILE A 59 3.65 -6.50 0.23
C ILE A 59 4.89 -6.02 0.97
N SER A 60 5.46 -4.88 0.57
CA SER A 60 6.64 -4.31 1.23
C SER A 60 6.38 -4.00 2.70
N ARG A 61 5.26 -3.34 3.03
CA ARG A 61 4.88 -3.02 4.41
C ARG A 61 4.59 -4.26 5.24
N ALA A 62 3.92 -5.26 4.67
CA ALA A 62 3.62 -6.51 5.36
C ALA A 62 4.90 -7.22 5.78
N ARG A 63 5.89 -7.33 4.88
CA ARG A 63 7.22 -7.88 5.20
C ARG A 63 7.93 -7.09 6.29
N THR A 64 7.90 -5.75 6.22
CA THR A 64 8.50 -4.92 7.28
C THR A 64 7.82 -5.15 8.62
N MET A 65 6.48 -5.21 8.67
CA MET A 65 5.75 -5.52 9.89
C MET A 65 6.11 -6.89 10.45
N GLU A 66 6.23 -7.91 9.61
CA GLU A 66 6.62 -9.27 10.02
C GLU A 66 8.04 -9.30 10.60
N ASN A 67 8.99 -8.62 9.96
CA ASN A 67 10.35 -8.48 10.49
C ASN A 67 10.36 -7.79 11.86
N LEU A 68 9.53 -6.76 12.04
CA LEU A 68 9.40 -6.07 13.33
C LEU A 68 8.69 -6.92 14.39
N GLN A 69 7.73 -7.76 14.00
CA GLN A 69 7.11 -8.74 14.89
C GLN A 69 8.17 -9.74 15.39
N ALA A 70 9.01 -10.26 14.48
CA ALA A 70 10.11 -11.16 14.83
C ALA A 70 11.14 -10.49 15.74
N ALA A 71 11.46 -9.21 15.49
CA ALA A 71 12.38 -8.41 16.31
C ALA A 71 11.77 -7.91 17.63
N ARG A 72 10.51 -8.26 17.94
CA ARG A 72 9.79 -7.80 19.14
C ARG A 72 9.80 -6.28 19.30
N ASP A 73 9.58 -5.57 18.19
CA ASP A 73 9.56 -4.10 18.17
C ASP A 73 8.55 -3.53 19.19
N PRO A 74 8.96 -2.57 20.05
CA PRO A 74 8.11 -2.05 21.12
C PRO A 74 6.80 -1.42 20.65
N LEU A 75 6.76 -0.85 19.44
CA LEU A 75 5.56 -0.25 18.89
C LEU A 75 4.63 -1.33 18.32
N ILE A 76 5.17 -2.29 17.57
CA ILE A 76 4.39 -3.39 16.98
C ILE A 76 3.67 -4.22 18.05
N GLN A 77 4.31 -4.44 19.20
CA GLN A 77 3.70 -5.15 20.33
C GLN A 77 2.49 -4.46 20.95
N LYS A 78 2.26 -3.17 20.68
CA LYS A 78 1.10 -2.42 21.20
C LYS A 78 -0.18 -2.69 20.40
N PHE A 79 -0.07 -3.24 19.20
CA PHE A 79 -1.23 -3.55 18.37
C PHE A 79 -1.72 -4.97 18.61
N LYS A 80 -3.03 -5.17 18.43
CA LYS A 80 -3.60 -6.52 18.39
C LYS A 80 -3.15 -7.23 17.11
N GLU A 81 -2.77 -8.49 17.24
CA GLU A 81 -2.30 -9.29 16.11
C GLU A 81 -3.36 -9.43 15.01
N SER A 82 -4.63 -9.62 15.40
CA SER A 82 -5.75 -9.69 14.46
C SER A 82 -5.97 -8.40 13.67
N GLU A 83 -5.72 -7.23 14.28
CA GLU A 83 -5.84 -5.94 13.61
C GLU A 83 -4.68 -5.71 12.63
N LEU A 84 -3.45 -6.07 13.02
CA LEU A 84 -2.29 -6.01 12.12
C LEU A 84 -2.43 -6.97 10.94
N ALA A 85 -2.94 -8.18 11.16
CA ALA A 85 -3.18 -9.16 10.11
C ALA A 85 -4.12 -8.62 9.02
N GLN A 86 -5.16 -7.88 9.41
CA GLN A 86 -6.06 -7.22 8.45
C GLN A 86 -5.34 -6.19 7.59
N ILE A 87 -4.45 -5.39 8.19
CA ILE A 87 -3.66 -4.38 7.48
C ILE A 87 -2.68 -5.03 6.52
N LYS A 88 -2.03 -6.14 6.92
CA LYS A 88 -1.11 -6.89 6.04
C LYS A 88 -1.82 -7.50 4.83
N LYS A 89 -3.09 -7.90 4.96
CA LYS A 89 -3.84 -8.62 3.92
C LYS A 89 -4.64 -7.73 2.98
N LYS A 90 -5.25 -6.65 3.47
CA LYS A 90 -6.20 -5.84 2.70
C LYS A 90 -5.55 -4.59 2.13
N SER A 91 -5.52 -4.47 0.80
CA SER A 91 -4.96 -3.30 0.08
C SER A 91 -5.66 -1.99 0.41
N VAL A 92 -6.92 -2.03 0.84
CA VAL A 92 -7.76 -0.86 1.18
C VAL A 92 -7.11 0.06 2.25
N PHE A 93 -6.30 -0.50 3.16
CA PHE A 93 -5.58 0.27 4.19
C PHE A 93 -4.33 0.99 3.65
N HIS A 94 -4.00 0.81 2.37
CA HIS A 94 -2.87 1.44 1.70
C HIS A 94 -3.41 2.50 0.75
N LEU A 95 -2.67 3.59 0.53
CA LEU A 95 -3.20 4.69 -0.29
C LEU A 95 -3.08 4.39 -1.78
N PRO A 96 -4.05 4.84 -2.58
CA PRO A 96 -3.95 4.81 -4.03
C PRO A 96 -2.93 5.84 -4.51
N GLU A 97 -2.02 5.42 -5.40
CA GLU A 97 -1.00 6.27 -6.02
C GLU A 97 -1.47 6.74 -7.40
N VAL A 98 -2.53 7.59 -7.39
CA VAL A 98 -3.52 7.90 -8.45
C VAL A 98 -3.01 8.45 -9.79
N SER A 99 -1.82 9.04 -9.84
CA SER A 99 -1.29 9.51 -11.13
C SER A 99 0.21 9.41 -11.23
N GLU A 100 0.65 9.17 -12.46
CA GLU A 100 1.93 9.56 -12.99
C GLU A 100 1.66 10.80 -13.84
N THR A 101 2.27 11.94 -13.52
CA THR A 101 2.31 13.01 -14.52
C THR A 101 3.36 12.56 -15.54
N ASP A 102 2.93 12.12 -16.71
CA ASP A 102 3.84 11.75 -17.81
C ASP A 102 4.61 12.98 -18.33
N LYS A 103 4.08 14.18 -18.07
CA LYS A 103 4.81 15.42 -18.31
C LYS A 103 5.85 15.59 -17.21
N GLU A 104 7.12 15.63 -17.63
CA GLU A 104 8.21 16.15 -16.81
C GLU A 104 7.75 17.47 -16.18
N ASP A 105 8.00 17.62 -14.88
CA ASP A 105 7.96 18.96 -14.31
C ASP A 105 9.06 19.82 -14.96
N SER A 106 9.06 21.12 -14.71
CA SER A 106 10.11 22.04 -15.18
C SER A 106 11.54 21.64 -14.74
N GLY A 107 11.71 20.55 -13.98
CA GLY A 107 12.98 19.96 -13.57
C GLY A 107 13.22 18.50 -14.00
N GLY A 108 12.45 17.94 -14.96
CA GLY A 108 12.69 16.60 -15.52
C GLY A 108 12.33 15.41 -14.61
N LYS A 109 11.63 15.63 -13.50
CA LYS A 109 11.31 14.60 -12.50
C LYS A 109 9.85 14.17 -12.60
N ARG A 110 9.64 12.87 -12.76
CA ARG A 110 8.30 12.27 -12.72
C ARG A 110 7.76 12.23 -11.29
N LYS A 111 6.51 12.67 -11.12
CA LYS A 111 5.82 12.75 -9.83
C LYS A 111 4.69 11.73 -9.75
N ILE A 112 4.59 11.09 -8.59
CA ILE A 112 3.48 10.21 -8.24
C ILE A 112 2.55 10.98 -7.32
N VAL A 113 1.31 11.25 -7.75
CA VAL A 113 0.32 11.88 -6.87
C VAL A 113 -0.36 10.80 -6.03
N VAL A 114 -0.37 11.00 -4.73
CA VAL A 114 -1.04 10.14 -3.76
C VAL A 114 -2.23 10.93 -3.20
N LYS A 115 -3.44 10.40 -3.35
CA LYS A 115 -4.64 11.00 -2.75
C LYS A 115 -4.92 10.36 -1.40
N GLU A 116 -5.43 11.16 -0.47
CA GLU A 116 -5.88 10.69 0.85
C GLU A 116 -7.22 9.95 0.76
N LEU A 117 -7.54 9.16 1.79
CA LEU A 117 -8.84 8.49 1.91
C LEU A 117 -9.66 9.20 2.99
N ALA A 118 -10.90 9.59 2.67
CA ALA A 118 -11.73 10.41 3.56
C ALA A 118 -12.05 9.73 4.91
N TRP A 119 -12.14 8.39 4.92
CA TRP A 119 -12.43 7.59 6.11
C TRP A 119 -11.17 7.29 6.96
N ARG A 120 -9.97 7.50 6.42
CA ARG A 120 -8.71 7.08 7.02
C ARG A 120 -8.16 8.14 7.97
N LEU A 121 -7.71 7.71 9.15
CA LEU A 121 -7.13 8.59 10.17
C LEU A 121 -5.63 8.90 9.95
N SER A 122 -5.21 10.00 10.57
CA SER A 122 -3.82 10.34 10.84
C SER A 122 -3.03 9.25 11.58
N THR A 123 -3.57 8.48 12.55
CA THR A 123 -2.78 7.42 13.24
C THR A 123 -2.30 6.33 12.29
N LEU A 124 -3.18 5.80 11.42
CA LEU A 124 -2.78 4.82 10.41
C LEU A 124 -1.85 5.43 9.36
N GLN A 125 -2.01 6.72 9.06
CA GLN A 125 -1.07 7.46 8.20
C GLN A 125 0.32 7.54 8.85
N LEU A 126 0.40 7.98 10.11
CA LEU A 126 1.65 8.09 10.88
C LEU A 126 2.35 6.74 10.97
N PHE A 127 1.62 5.70 11.36
CA PHE A 127 2.17 4.34 11.46
C PHE A 127 2.70 3.86 10.11
N LEU A 128 1.89 3.88 9.04
CA LEU A 128 2.34 3.31 7.77
C LEU A 128 3.40 4.17 7.05
N ARG A 129 3.27 5.50 7.07
CA ARG A 129 4.18 6.40 6.33
C ARG A 129 5.42 6.77 7.14
N ASN A 130 5.22 7.22 8.37
CA ASN A 130 6.31 7.82 9.14
C ASN A 130 7.10 6.76 9.91
N TYR A 131 6.48 5.63 10.24
CA TYR A 131 7.16 4.51 10.87
C TYR A 131 7.60 3.46 9.85
N ILE A 132 6.66 2.78 9.19
CA ILE A 132 6.96 1.62 8.34
C ILE A 132 7.67 2.00 7.03
N ASP A 133 7.13 2.93 6.23
CA ASP A 133 7.77 3.31 4.96
C ASP A 133 9.14 3.95 5.19
N ARG A 134 9.31 4.64 6.33
CA ARG A 134 10.59 5.22 6.71
C ARG A 134 11.62 4.15 7.05
N LEU A 135 11.25 3.17 7.86
CA LEU A 135 12.08 1.99 8.13
C LEU A 135 12.50 1.28 6.85
N PHE A 136 11.56 1.11 5.92
CA PHE A 136 11.87 0.55 4.62
C PHE A 136 12.86 1.44 3.84
N ALA A 137 12.69 2.76 3.87
CA ALA A 137 13.60 3.69 3.21
C ALA A 137 15.01 3.70 3.82
N GLU A 138 15.13 3.61 5.15
CA GLU A 138 16.41 3.56 5.88
C GLU A 138 17.18 2.26 5.60
N THR A 139 16.46 1.16 5.43
CA THR A 139 17.04 -0.16 5.13
C THR A 139 17.30 -0.38 3.64
N SER A 140 16.66 0.40 2.76
CA SER A 140 16.81 0.26 1.31
C SER A 140 18.03 1.02 0.80
N LYS A 141 18.94 0.30 0.13
CA LYS A 141 20.07 0.89 -0.61
C LYS A 141 19.69 1.40 -2.00
N VAL A 142 18.41 1.28 -2.40
CA VAL A 142 17.96 1.62 -3.75
C VAL A 142 17.50 3.08 -3.79
N PRO A 143 18.10 3.94 -4.65
CA PRO A 143 17.66 5.32 -4.81
C PRO A 143 16.19 5.40 -5.23
N LYS A 144 15.42 6.30 -4.61
CA LYS A 144 14.04 6.54 -5.00
C LYS A 144 14.01 7.28 -6.34
N LYS A 145 13.61 6.58 -7.40
CA LYS A 145 13.47 7.12 -8.76
C LYS A 145 12.32 8.12 -8.93
N TRP A 146 11.37 8.19 -7.98
CA TRP A 146 10.13 8.96 -8.10
C TRP A 146 9.82 9.74 -6.83
N THR A 147 9.47 11.01 -6.99
CA THR A 147 8.97 11.83 -5.89
C THR A 147 7.47 11.61 -5.72
N ARG A 148 7.04 11.29 -4.50
CA ARG A 148 5.63 11.17 -4.15
C ARG A 148 5.13 12.52 -3.63
N VAL A 149 4.06 13.02 -4.23
CA VAL A 149 3.39 14.26 -3.85
C VAL A 149 2.01 13.91 -3.30
N TYR A 150 1.65 14.46 -2.16
CA TYR A 150 0.34 14.23 -1.55
C TYR A 150 -0.60 15.34 -1.97
N SER A 151 -1.75 14.96 -2.55
CA SER A 151 -2.79 15.94 -2.92
C SER A 151 -3.60 16.33 -1.69
N SER A 152 -4.16 17.56 -1.69
CA SER A 152 -5.19 17.96 -0.73
C SER A 152 -6.49 17.17 -0.91
N ASP A 153 -6.72 16.66 -2.12
CA ASP A 153 -8.00 16.05 -2.47
C ASP A 153 -8.09 14.60 -2.01
N PHE A 154 -9.29 14.21 -1.58
CA PHE A 154 -9.61 12.84 -1.26
C PHE A 154 -9.81 11.98 -2.53
N TYR A 155 -9.56 10.69 -2.38
CA TYR A 155 -9.86 9.70 -3.39
C TYR A 155 -11.34 9.30 -3.33
N GLU A 156 -12.11 9.83 -4.27
CA GLU A 156 -13.58 9.73 -4.31
C GLU A 156 -14.11 8.31 -4.53
N LYS A 157 -13.32 7.41 -5.13
CA LYS A 157 -13.78 6.03 -5.37
C LYS A 157 -13.84 5.18 -4.09
N GLU A 158 -13.26 5.63 -2.97
CA GLU A 158 -13.24 4.90 -1.69
C GLU A 158 -13.54 5.83 -0.50
N THR A 159 -14.81 6.17 -0.32
CA THR A 159 -15.26 7.10 0.73
C THR A 159 -15.48 6.44 2.08
N SER A 160 -15.74 5.13 2.13
CA SER A 160 -16.08 4.39 3.35
C SER A 160 -14.98 3.44 3.81
N ALA A 161 -14.85 3.30 5.13
CA ALA A 161 -13.95 2.32 5.73
C ALA A 161 -14.40 0.88 5.41
N PRO A 162 -13.46 -0.08 5.31
CA PRO A 162 -13.84 -1.47 5.12
C PRO A 162 -14.59 -1.99 6.35
N PHE A 163 -15.51 -2.93 6.13
CA PHE A 163 -16.23 -3.60 7.20
C PHE A 163 -15.25 -4.23 8.20
N CYS A 164 -15.50 -3.98 9.50
CA CYS A 164 -14.63 -4.37 10.62
C CYS A 164 -13.22 -3.76 10.63
N ALA A 165 -13.02 -2.58 10.02
CA ALA A 165 -11.79 -1.81 10.18
C ALA A 165 -11.45 -1.61 11.68
N PRO A 166 -10.18 -1.82 12.10
CA PRO A 166 -9.77 -1.53 13.46
C PRO A 166 -10.07 -0.08 13.81
N LYS A 167 -10.58 0.19 15.01
CA LYS A 167 -11.06 1.53 15.41
C LYS A 167 -9.98 2.62 15.21
N TRP A 168 -8.72 2.30 15.46
CA TRP A 168 -7.59 3.24 15.32
C TRP A 168 -7.23 3.59 13.86
N THR A 169 -7.82 2.90 12.88
CA THR A 169 -7.63 3.18 11.45
C THR A 169 -8.64 4.18 10.87
N ILE A 170 -9.77 4.36 11.56
CA ILE A 170 -10.91 5.16 11.12
C ILE A 170 -10.78 6.59 11.65
N ARG A 171 -11.24 7.57 10.86
CA ARG A 171 -11.28 8.99 11.21
C ARG A 171 -11.92 9.23 12.59
N ASN A 172 -11.43 10.25 13.30
CA ASN A 172 -11.84 10.69 14.65
C ASN A 172 -11.48 9.77 15.83
N TYR A 173 -10.62 8.76 15.67
CA TYR A 173 -10.11 8.02 16.82
C TYR A 173 -9.22 8.90 17.72
N GLN A 174 -9.51 8.88 19.02
CA GLN A 174 -8.79 9.63 20.07
C GLN A 174 -8.21 8.68 21.14
N GLY A 175 -8.04 7.40 20.83
CA GLY A 175 -7.51 6.45 21.80
C GLY A 175 -5.97 6.49 21.92
N SER A 176 -5.47 5.75 22.90
CA SER A 176 -4.05 5.74 23.32
C SER A 176 -3.05 5.39 22.21
N LEU A 177 -3.44 4.60 21.20
CA LEU A 177 -2.54 4.26 20.08
C LEU A 177 -2.10 5.49 19.28
N LYS A 178 -2.91 6.55 19.25
CA LYS A 178 -2.57 7.79 18.54
C LYS A 178 -1.30 8.42 19.12
N ASP A 179 -1.24 8.54 20.44
CA ASP A 179 -0.10 9.15 21.14
C ASP A 179 1.11 8.22 21.15
N ILE A 180 0.90 6.91 21.30
CA ILE A 180 1.96 5.91 21.24
C ILE A 180 2.66 5.92 19.87
N VAL A 181 1.88 5.87 18.78
CA VAL A 181 2.42 5.94 17.41
C VAL A 181 3.10 7.28 17.17
N GLY A 182 2.48 8.38 17.62
CA GLY A 182 3.04 9.72 17.50
C GLY A 182 4.41 9.83 18.17
N ARG A 183 4.54 9.37 19.42
CA ARG A 183 5.82 9.34 20.15
C ARG A 183 6.86 8.46 19.47
N ALA A 184 6.50 7.26 19.02
CA ALA A 184 7.43 6.37 18.33
C ALA A 184 7.97 6.98 17.02
N CYS A 185 7.12 7.70 16.27
CA CYS A 185 7.56 8.42 15.07
C CYS A 185 8.51 9.57 15.41
N LYS A 186 8.23 10.34 16.48
CA LYS A 186 9.08 11.45 16.95
C LYS A 186 10.44 10.95 17.45
N ASN A 187 10.46 9.91 18.27
CA ASN A 187 11.71 9.36 18.80
C ASN A 187 12.61 8.80 17.69
N ARG A 188 12.02 8.27 16.61
CA ARG A 188 12.80 7.90 15.42
C ARG A 188 13.29 9.10 14.61
N LEU A 189 12.52 10.19 14.57
CA LEU A 189 13.00 11.44 13.96
C LEU A 189 14.25 11.95 14.69
N SER A 190 14.23 11.99 16.02
CA SER A 190 15.35 12.46 16.84
C SER A 190 16.57 11.54 16.77
N ASN A 191 16.38 10.22 16.70
CA ASN A 191 17.51 9.27 16.64
C ASN A 191 18.25 9.27 15.29
N VAL A 192 17.63 9.76 14.22
CA VAL A 192 18.23 9.83 12.87
C VAL A 192 18.77 11.23 12.57
N PHE A 193 18.25 12.27 13.24
CA PHE A 193 18.74 13.64 13.17
C PHE A 193 18.85 14.22 14.60
N PRO A 194 19.93 13.88 15.34
CA PRO A 194 20.11 14.41 16.69
C PRO A 194 20.28 15.94 16.72
N ASP A 195 20.82 16.54 15.65
CA ASP A 195 21.24 17.95 15.62
C ASP A 195 20.22 18.97 15.04
N LYS A 196 18.92 18.67 15.03
CA LYS A 196 17.91 19.64 14.53
C LYS A 196 16.81 20.01 15.52
N LEU A 197 17.03 19.78 16.81
CA LEU A 197 16.10 20.19 17.88
C LEU A 197 16.71 21.18 18.87
N VAL A 198 17.77 21.90 18.48
CA VAL A 198 18.32 23.03 19.24
C VAL A 198 18.40 24.22 18.29
N GLU A 199 17.24 24.83 18.02
CA GLU A 199 17.08 26.21 17.55
C GLU A 199 15.57 26.35 17.30
N ASP A 200 14.85 26.84 18.31
CA ASP A 200 13.55 27.54 18.23
C ASP A 200 12.96 27.72 19.66
N GLN A 201 13.83 28.05 20.61
CA GLN A 201 13.49 28.55 21.95
C GLN A 201 14.49 29.67 22.27
N GLU A 202 14.40 30.81 21.55
CA GLU A 202 14.80 32.15 21.99
C GLU A 202 14.74 33.12 20.79
N ASN A 203 13.58 33.74 20.60
CA ASN A 203 13.40 35.20 20.51
C ASN A 203 11.90 35.54 20.44
#